data_AF-A0A534M2U9-F1
#
_entry.id   AF-A0A534M2U9-F1
#
_cell.length_a   1.000
_cell.length_b   1.000
_cell.length_c   1.000
_cell.angle_alpha   90.00
_cell.angle_beta   90.00
_cell.angle_gamma   90.00
#
_symmetry.space_group_name_H-M   'P 1'
#
loop_
_entity.id
_entity.type
_entity.pdbx_description
1 polymer ?
#
loop_
_entity_poly.entity_id
_entity_poly.type
_entity_poly.pdbx_seq_one_letter_code
_entity_poly.pdbx_strand_id
1 'polypeptide(L)'
;MVSRTDRMAGALAACVLLIVVALAGSVLIQPGATHVTVNPVPVRTEASNNFDQLVIVLMENKNQNEVYGPATYMTQLADEYGFAQHWASITNPSQPNYIAYIGASTFGVTGDGNHPNLDHPTIVDLIEKSGHTWKAFAEDASGTGCGLNPPRGEDHFP
;
A
#
# COMPACT_ATOMS: atom_id res chain seq x y z
N MET A 1 -29.88 58.10 23.04
CA MET A 1 -28.84 57.45 23.87
C MET A 1 -29.20 55.97 23.96
N VAL A 2 -28.65 55.13 23.07
CA VAL A 2 -28.99 53.69 23.02
C VAL A 2 -28.31 52.99 24.21
N SER A 3 -29.07 52.22 25.00
CA SER A 3 -28.56 51.65 26.25
C SER A 3 -27.56 50.52 25.96
N ARG A 4 -26.61 50.28 26.89
CA ARG A 4 -25.63 49.17 26.78
C ARG A 4 -26.32 47.81 26.61
N THR A 5 -27.50 47.66 27.20
CA THR A 5 -28.37 46.49 27.10
C THR A 5 -28.89 46.24 25.68
N ASP A 6 -29.28 47.29 24.95
CA ASP A 6 -29.76 47.17 23.56
C ASP A 6 -28.63 46.77 22.60
N ARG A 7 -27.40 47.22 22.88
CA ARG A 7 -26.20 46.85 22.12
C ARG A 7 -25.78 45.40 22.35
N MET A 8 -25.98 44.87 23.56
CA MET A 8 -25.70 43.47 23.90
C MET A 8 -26.74 42.51 23.31
N ALA A 9 -28.03 42.90 23.31
CA ALA A 9 -29.09 42.12 22.67
C ALA A 9 -28.90 42.01 21.15
N GLY A 10 -28.51 43.12 20.49
CA GLY A 10 -28.18 43.12 19.07
C GLY A 10 -26.97 42.25 18.72
N ALA A 11 -25.93 42.26 19.56
CA ALA A 11 -24.74 41.41 19.37
C ALA A 11 -25.05 39.92 19.56
N LEU A 12 -25.86 39.55 20.55
CA LEU A 12 -26.28 38.16 20.78
C LEU A 12 -27.16 37.63 19.63
N ALA A 13 -28.09 38.44 19.13
CA ALA A 13 -28.91 38.08 17.97
C ALA A 13 -28.07 37.88 16.69
N ALA A 14 -27.05 38.71 16.47
CA ALA A 14 -26.13 38.57 15.35
C ALA A 14 -25.23 37.31 15.48
N CYS A 15 -24.74 36.99 16.69
CA CYS A 15 -23.98 35.77 16.95
C CYS A 15 -24.82 34.49 16.74
N VAL A 16 -26.07 34.48 17.22
CA VAL A 16 -26.98 33.35 17.00
C VAL A 16 -27.29 33.18 15.51
N LEU A 17 -27.53 34.27 14.78
CA LEU A 17 -27.76 34.22 13.33
C LEU A 17 -26.54 33.69 12.56
N LEU A 18 -25.32 34.12 12.93
CA LEU A 18 -24.07 33.62 12.33
C LEU A 18 -23.81 32.14 12.62
N ILE A 19 -24.15 31.66 13.83
CA ILE A 19 -24.03 30.24 14.20
C ILE A 19 -25.04 29.39 13.42
N VAL A 20 -26.29 29.86 13.26
CA VAL A 20 -27.33 29.16 12.47
C VAL A 20 -26.94 29.10 10.99
N VAL A 21 -26.36 30.16 10.42
CA VAL A 21 -25.87 30.15 9.03
C VAL A 21 -24.66 29.21 8.86
N ALA A 22 -23.74 29.16 9.82
CA ALA A 22 -22.61 28.24 9.80
C ALA A 22 -23.04 26.76 9.93
N LEU A 23 -24.06 26.46 10.74
CA LEU A 23 -24.65 25.13 10.90
C LEU A 23 -25.53 24.71 9.71
N ALA A 24 -26.22 25.65 9.06
CA ALA A 24 -27.01 25.36 7.85
C ALA A 24 -26.14 25.19 6.60
N GLY A 25 -24.99 25.88 6.52
CA GLY A 25 -24.06 25.77 5.40
C GLY A 25 -23.24 24.47 5.38
N SER A 26 -23.12 23.76 6.50
CA SER A 26 -22.33 22.54 6.63
C SER A 26 -23.10 21.25 6.31
N VAL A 27 -24.38 21.34 5.96
CA VAL A 27 -25.23 20.17 5.59
C VAL A 27 -25.28 19.91 4.08
N LEU A 28 -24.75 20.81 3.24
CA LEU A 28 -24.88 20.70 1.77
C LEU A 28 -23.59 20.38 1.00
N ILE A 29 -22.46 20.17 1.68
CA ILE A 29 -21.23 19.70 1.03
C ILE A 29 -20.82 18.37 1.66
N GLN A 30 -21.52 17.31 1.29
CA GLN A 30 -20.90 16.00 1.34
C GLN A 30 -19.76 16.02 0.31
N PRO A 31 -18.50 15.73 0.67
CA PRO A 31 -17.53 15.36 -0.33
C PRO A 31 -18.08 14.11 -1.00
N GLY A 32 -18.66 14.28 -2.18
CA GLY A 32 -19.03 13.16 -3.03
C GLY A 32 -17.74 12.44 -3.35
N ALA A 33 -17.43 11.39 -2.60
CA ALA A 33 -16.49 10.39 -3.06
C ALA A 33 -17.11 9.86 -4.35
N THR A 34 -16.63 10.34 -5.49
CA THR A 34 -16.90 9.70 -6.76
C THR A 34 -16.29 8.31 -6.64
N HIS A 35 -17.12 7.34 -6.24
CA HIS A 35 -16.79 5.95 -6.47
C HIS A 35 -16.66 5.82 -7.98
N VAL A 36 -15.43 5.82 -8.47
CA VAL A 36 -15.15 5.30 -9.79
C VAL A 36 -15.54 3.84 -9.69
N THR A 37 -16.73 3.51 -10.15
CA THR A 37 -17.12 2.13 -10.39
C THR A 37 -16.24 1.65 -11.53
N VAL A 38 -15.03 1.20 -11.19
CA VAL A 38 -14.27 0.33 -12.06
C VAL A 38 -15.14 -0.91 -12.15
N ASN A 39 -15.88 -1.05 -13.26
CA ASN A 39 -16.54 -2.31 -13.54
C ASN A 39 -15.44 -3.37 -13.41
N PRO A 40 -15.56 -4.34 -12.48
CA PRO A 40 -14.58 -5.40 -12.39
C PRO A 40 -14.54 -6.03 -13.77
N VAL A 41 -13.42 -5.83 -14.47
CA VAL A 41 -13.13 -6.58 -15.68
C VAL A 41 -13.27 -8.04 -15.23
N PRO A 42 -14.13 -8.85 -15.87
CA PRO A 42 -14.25 -10.25 -15.48
C PRO A 42 -12.84 -10.83 -15.48
N VAL A 43 -12.35 -11.18 -14.30
CA VAL A 43 -11.07 -11.88 -14.16
C VAL A 43 -11.33 -13.21 -14.84
N ARG A 44 -10.83 -13.33 -16.07
CA ARG A 44 -10.95 -14.58 -16.82
C ARG A 44 -10.11 -15.60 -16.06
N THR A 45 -10.73 -16.71 -15.67
CA THR A 45 -10.06 -17.82 -14.97
C THR A 45 -9.02 -18.50 -15.87
N GLU A 46 -9.14 -18.32 -17.18
CA GLU A 46 -8.13 -18.73 -18.15
C GLU A 46 -6.90 -17.81 -18.00
N ALA A 47 -5.77 -18.39 -17.58
CA ALA A 47 -4.48 -17.72 -17.74
C ALA A 47 -4.33 -17.38 -19.22
N SER A 48 -4.29 -16.10 -19.56
CA SER A 48 -4.27 -15.65 -20.95
C SER A 48 -2.96 -15.99 -21.67
N ASN A 49 -2.00 -16.65 -21.01
CA ASN A 49 -0.62 -16.83 -21.47
C ASN A 49 -0.02 -15.50 -21.97
N ASN A 50 -0.38 -14.38 -21.36
CA ASN A 50 0.07 -13.05 -21.81
C ASN A 50 1.53 -12.75 -21.45
N PHE A 51 2.16 -13.58 -20.63
CA PHE A 51 3.54 -13.42 -20.23
C PHE A 51 4.17 -14.79 -19.93
N ASP A 52 5.45 -14.94 -20.28
CA ASP A 52 6.23 -16.14 -19.99
C ASP A 52 6.84 -16.11 -18.58
N GLN A 53 7.06 -14.91 -18.04
CA GLN A 53 7.71 -14.69 -16.74
C GLN A 53 7.11 -13.48 -16.01
N LEU A 54 6.95 -13.61 -14.70
CA LEU A 54 6.66 -12.50 -13.79
C LEU A 54 7.91 -12.24 -12.94
N VAL A 55 8.42 -11.02 -13.01
CA VAL A 55 9.56 -10.58 -12.19
C VAL A 55 9.08 -9.45 -11.27
N ILE A 56 9.30 -9.63 -9.97
CA ILE A 56 8.99 -8.63 -8.95
C ILE A 56 10.32 -8.22 -8.33
N VAL A 57 10.61 -6.91 -8.36
CA VAL A 57 11.80 -6.33 -7.75
C VAL A 57 11.37 -5.48 -6.56
N LEU A 58 11.80 -5.86 -5.37
CA LEU A 58 11.52 -5.10 -4.15
C LEU A 58 12.77 -4.30 -3.76
N MET A 59 12.61 -2.98 -3.68
CA MET A 59 13.68 -2.09 -3.22
C MET A 59 13.52 -1.87 -1.72
N GLU A 60 14.45 -2.41 -0.95
CA GLU A 60 14.46 -2.28 0.50
C GLU A 60 14.68 -0.81 0.91
N ASN A 61 13.94 -0.35 1.92
CA ASN A 61 14.14 0.96 2.55
C ASN A 61 14.15 2.14 1.58
N LYS A 62 13.28 2.10 0.55
CA LYS A 62 13.12 3.22 -0.40
C LYS A 62 11.70 3.78 -0.38
N ASN A 63 11.61 5.09 -0.16
CA ASN A 63 10.40 5.84 -0.43
C ASN A 63 10.27 6.13 -1.93
N GLN A 64 9.04 6.37 -2.37
CA GLN A 64 8.73 6.66 -3.77
C GLN A 64 9.57 7.82 -4.34
N ASN A 65 9.77 8.90 -3.58
CA ASN A 65 10.55 10.06 -4.01
C ASN A 65 12.07 9.82 -4.08
N GLU A 66 12.56 8.74 -3.48
CA GLU A 66 13.97 8.32 -3.58
C GLU A 66 14.21 7.48 -4.85
N VAL A 67 13.15 7.00 -5.50
CA VAL A 67 13.20 6.14 -6.69
C VAL A 67 12.68 6.86 -7.92
N TYR A 68 11.44 7.36 -7.87
CA TYR A 68 10.81 8.06 -8.98
C TYR A 68 11.43 9.45 -9.17
N GLY A 69 12.14 9.61 -10.29
CA GLY A 69 13.04 10.74 -10.56
C GLY A 69 14.51 10.32 -10.46
N PRO A 70 15.05 10.00 -9.27
CA PRO A 70 16.47 9.66 -9.10
C PRO A 70 16.92 8.37 -9.82
N ALA A 71 16.10 7.32 -9.85
CA ALA A 71 16.43 6.06 -10.50
C ALA A 71 15.88 6.05 -11.94
N THR A 72 16.74 6.39 -12.91
CA THR A 72 16.33 6.61 -14.31
C THR A 72 15.55 5.43 -14.90
N TYR A 73 16.03 4.20 -14.72
CA TYR A 73 15.38 3.02 -15.29
C TYR A 73 14.00 2.75 -14.67
N MET A 74 13.88 2.84 -13.34
CA MET A 74 12.60 2.64 -12.66
C MET A 74 11.59 3.74 -12.99
N THR A 75 12.07 4.97 -13.16
CA THR A 75 11.24 6.11 -13.59
C THR A 75 10.68 5.87 -14.99
N GLN A 76 11.52 5.41 -15.93
CA GLN A 76 11.07 5.07 -17.28
C GLN A 76 9.98 4.00 -17.30
N LEU A 77 10.13 2.93 -16.50
CA LEU A 77 9.11 1.89 -16.39
C LEU A 77 7.79 2.42 -15.81
N ALA A 78 7.86 3.29 -14.81
CA ALA A 78 6.68 3.90 -14.21
C ALA A 78 5.93 4.84 -15.17
N ASP A 79 6.68 5.63 -15.94
CA ASP A 79 6.12 6.60 -16.91
C ASP A 79 5.50 5.91 -18.14
N GLU A 80 6.10 4.82 -18.62
CA GLU A 80 5.65 4.09 -19.81
C GLU A 80 4.45 3.17 -19.51
N TYR A 81 4.39 2.58 -18.32
CA TYR A 81 3.40 1.57 -17.98
C TYR A 81 2.40 2.06 -16.91
N GLY A 82 2.47 1.49 -15.71
CA GLY A 82 1.57 1.78 -14.61
C GLY A 82 2.34 2.22 -13.39
N PHE A 83 1.83 3.28 -12.74
CA PHE A 83 2.43 3.83 -11.52
C PHE A 83 1.39 3.96 -10.40
N ALA A 84 1.60 3.22 -9.31
CA ALA A 84 0.72 3.25 -8.15
C ALA A 84 1.22 4.26 -7.10
N GLN A 85 0.52 5.38 -6.94
CA GLN A 85 0.96 6.52 -6.11
C GLN A 85 0.55 6.43 -4.62
N HIS A 86 -0.26 5.45 -4.26
CA HIS A 86 -0.81 5.31 -2.90
C HIS A 86 -0.47 3.95 -2.28
N TRP A 87 0.65 3.37 -2.70
CA TRP A 87 1.18 2.17 -2.07
C TRP A 87 1.88 2.52 -0.76
N ALA A 88 1.56 1.80 0.31
CA ALA A 88 2.14 2.00 1.63
C ALA A 88 2.48 0.65 2.27
N SER A 89 3.50 0.64 3.13
CA SER A 89 3.82 -0.54 3.95
C SER A 89 2.65 -0.90 4.86
N ILE A 90 2.48 -2.19 5.13
CA ILE A 90 1.47 -2.71 6.06
C ILE A 90 1.86 -2.35 7.50
N THR A 91 3.14 -2.51 7.84
CA THR A 91 3.70 -2.13 9.14
C THR A 91 5.20 -1.85 9.00
N ASN A 92 5.81 -1.41 10.09
CA ASN A 92 7.26 -1.45 10.26
C ASN A 92 7.59 -2.35 11.46
N PRO A 93 8.72 -3.07 11.45
CA PRO A 93 9.80 -3.06 10.44
C PRO A 93 9.49 -3.91 9.18
N SER A 94 10.50 -4.21 8.35
CA SER A 94 10.34 -4.65 6.96
C SER A 94 9.78 -6.08 6.83
N GLN A 95 10.22 -7.02 7.66
CA GLN A 95 9.94 -8.46 7.51
C GLN A 95 8.44 -8.81 7.48
N PRO A 96 7.57 -8.26 8.35
CA PRO A 96 6.12 -8.46 8.24
C PRO A 96 5.53 -8.12 6.87
N ASN A 97 6.09 -7.14 6.15
CA ASN A 97 5.62 -6.76 4.82
C ASN A 97 5.96 -7.84 3.79
N TYR A 98 7.16 -8.41 3.83
CA TYR A 98 7.56 -9.52 2.94
C TYR A 98 6.69 -10.76 3.15
N ILE A 99 6.41 -11.10 4.41
CA ILE A 99 5.49 -12.19 4.75
C ILE A 99 4.11 -11.92 4.15
N ALA A 100 3.60 -10.70 4.27
CA ALA A 100 2.30 -10.33 3.72
C ALA A 100 2.27 -10.26 2.19
N TYR A 101 3.37 -9.92 1.51
CA TYR A 101 3.44 -9.99 0.05
C TYR A 101 3.25 -11.43 -0.47
N ILE A 102 3.79 -12.41 0.25
CA ILE A 102 3.81 -13.81 -0.19
C ILE A 102 2.60 -14.59 0.35
N GLY A 103 2.18 -14.33 1.58
CA GLY A 103 1.10 -15.03 2.28
C GLY A 103 -0.21 -14.25 2.45
N ALA A 104 -0.30 -13.03 1.92
CA ALA A 104 -1.47 -12.14 2.03
C ALA A 104 -1.90 -11.81 3.49
N SER A 105 -1.00 -12.01 4.46
CA SER A 105 -1.20 -11.76 5.89
C SER A 105 0.16 -11.65 6.57
N THR A 106 0.25 -10.92 7.69
CA THR A 106 1.46 -10.93 8.53
C THR A 106 1.53 -12.16 9.44
N PHE A 107 0.42 -12.91 9.56
CA PHE A 107 0.27 -14.04 10.49
C PHE A 107 0.66 -13.74 11.95
N GLY A 108 0.50 -12.47 12.36
CA GLY A 108 0.84 -12.02 13.70
C GLY A 108 2.32 -11.68 13.91
N VAL A 109 3.15 -11.74 12.86
CA VAL A 109 4.53 -11.24 12.90
C VAL A 109 4.52 -9.71 12.93
N THR A 110 5.15 -9.14 13.94
CA THR A 110 5.16 -7.68 14.19
C THR A 110 6.55 -7.04 14.16
N GLY A 111 7.60 -7.84 13.93
CA GLY A 111 8.99 -7.39 14.03
C GLY A 111 9.91 -8.22 13.16
N ASP A 112 11.12 -7.72 12.98
CA ASP A 112 12.19 -8.49 12.37
C ASP A 112 12.70 -9.52 13.39
N GLY A 113 13.01 -10.71 12.92
CA GLY A 113 13.36 -11.79 13.81
C GLY A 113 13.19 -13.17 13.23
N ASN A 114 13.75 -14.13 13.95
CA ASN A 114 13.63 -15.54 13.69
C ASN A 114 12.23 -15.93 14.12
N HIS A 115 11.36 -16.09 13.13
CA HIS A 115 10.03 -16.62 13.36
C HIS A 115 10.06 -18.11 13.06
N PRO A 116 9.35 -18.94 13.84
CA PRO A 116 9.15 -20.33 13.48
C PRO A 116 8.52 -20.41 12.10
N ASN A 117 8.65 -21.55 11.42
CA ASN A 117 7.90 -21.79 10.20
C ASN A 117 6.41 -21.51 10.47
N LEU A 118 5.87 -20.52 9.75
CA LEU A 118 4.50 -20.05 9.94
C LEU A 118 3.48 -21.06 9.41
N ASP A 119 3.90 -22.03 8.59
CA ASP A 119 3.09 -23.15 8.08
C ASP A 119 1.72 -22.71 7.49
N HIS A 120 1.77 -21.70 6.63
CA HIS A 120 0.60 -21.15 5.94
C HIS A 120 0.78 -21.18 4.42
N PRO A 121 -0.30 -21.42 3.65
CA PRO A 121 -0.24 -21.36 2.18
C PRO A 121 0.18 -19.97 1.68
N THR A 122 0.97 -19.98 0.63
CA THR A 122 1.54 -18.80 -0.01
C THR A 122 1.28 -18.77 -1.51
N ILE A 123 1.57 -17.63 -2.15
CA ILE A 123 1.59 -17.55 -3.61
C ILE A 123 2.61 -18.53 -4.23
N VAL A 124 3.68 -18.88 -3.51
CA VAL A 124 4.68 -19.86 -3.96
C VAL A 124 4.05 -21.24 -4.07
N ASP A 125 3.27 -21.67 -3.08
CA ASP A 125 2.56 -22.96 -3.13
C ASP A 125 1.59 -23.02 -4.31
N LEU A 126 0.93 -21.91 -4.63
CA LEU A 126 0.04 -21.81 -5.79
C LEU A 126 0.82 -21.92 -7.11
N ILE A 127 1.98 -21.27 -7.21
CA ILE A 127 2.87 -21.35 -8.38
C ILE A 127 3.34 -22.81 -8.57
N GLU A 128 3.86 -23.44 -7.53
CA GLU A 128 4.37 -24.82 -7.60
C GLU A 128 3.26 -25.83 -7.92
N LYS A 129 2.08 -25.70 -7.28
CA LYS A 129 0.92 -26.56 -7.54
C LYS A 129 0.40 -26.44 -8.98
N SER A 130 0.59 -25.29 -9.61
CA SER A 130 0.23 -25.08 -11.02
C SER A 130 1.26 -25.67 -12.02
N GLY A 131 2.35 -26.26 -11.53
CA GLY A 131 3.42 -26.81 -12.36
C GLY A 131 4.42 -25.77 -12.89
N HIS A 132 4.34 -24.52 -12.41
CA HIS A 132 5.27 -23.46 -12.76
C HIS A 132 6.45 -23.42 -11.78
N THR A 133 7.56 -22.85 -12.23
CA THR A 133 8.78 -22.70 -11.43
C THR A 133 8.94 -21.28 -10.93
N TRP A 134 9.59 -21.13 -9.78
CA TRP A 134 9.96 -19.82 -9.23
C TRP A 134 11.42 -19.81 -8.79
N LYS A 135 11.97 -18.60 -8.65
CA LYS A 135 13.30 -18.35 -8.07
C LYS A 135 13.24 -17.04 -7.28
N ALA A 136 13.89 -17.00 -6.12
CA ALA A 136 14.18 -15.77 -5.41
C ALA A 136 15.69 -15.49 -5.47
N PHE A 137 16.02 -14.22 -5.63
CA PHE A 137 17.38 -13.69 -5.64
C PHE A 137 17.47 -12.60 -4.60
N ALA A 138 18.65 -12.45 -3.98
CA ALA A 138 18.92 -11.37 -3.05
C ALA A 138 20.24 -10.70 -3.42
N GLU A 139 20.32 -9.39 -3.16
CA GLU A 139 21.54 -8.59 -3.39
C GLU A 139 22.73 -9.23 -2.68
N ASP A 140 23.90 -9.33 -3.32
CA ASP A 140 25.10 -9.96 -2.74
C ASP A 140 24.95 -11.45 -2.34
N ALA A 141 23.90 -12.16 -2.80
CA ALA A 141 23.79 -13.61 -2.63
C ALA A 141 24.08 -14.34 -3.94
N SER A 142 24.82 -15.44 -3.81
CA SER A 142 24.82 -16.53 -4.79
C SER A 142 23.67 -17.50 -4.50
N GLY A 143 23.29 -18.33 -5.48
CA GLY A 143 22.19 -19.29 -5.32
C GLY A 143 20.80 -18.63 -5.43
N THR A 144 19.76 -19.40 -5.10
CA THR A 144 18.35 -18.96 -5.20
C THR A 144 17.47 -19.63 -4.16
N GLY A 145 16.43 -18.94 -3.70
CA GLY A 145 15.49 -19.47 -2.68
C GLY A 145 16.21 -19.98 -1.44
N CYS A 146 15.90 -21.19 -0.98
CA CYS A 146 16.58 -21.79 0.18
C CYS A 146 18.09 -22.06 -0.03
N GLY A 147 18.61 -21.91 -1.26
CA GLY A 147 20.02 -22.06 -1.59
C GLY A 147 20.83 -20.77 -1.61
N LEU A 148 20.27 -19.65 -1.12
CA LEU A 148 20.99 -18.37 -1.07
C LEU A 148 22.24 -18.45 -0.17
N ASN A 149 23.35 -17.88 -0.63
CA ASN A 149 24.64 -17.86 0.07
C ASN A 149 25.36 -16.50 -0.08
N PRO A 150 25.65 -15.77 1.01
CA PRO A 150 25.31 -16.13 2.38
C PRO A 150 23.78 -16.23 2.56
N PRO A 151 23.30 -17.11 3.46
CA PRO A 151 21.88 -17.20 3.78
C PRO A 151 21.35 -15.82 4.14
N ARG A 152 20.17 -15.49 3.62
CA ARG A 152 19.52 -14.23 3.96
C ARG A 152 18.97 -14.33 5.38
N GLY A 153 19.44 -13.40 6.22
CA GLY A 153 19.01 -13.29 7.60
C GLY A 153 17.68 -12.54 7.71
N GLU A 154 17.14 -12.52 8.91
CA GLU A 154 15.91 -11.79 9.23
C GLU A 154 16.10 -10.30 8.93
N ASP A 155 15.05 -9.62 8.46
CA ASP A 155 15.02 -8.26 7.84
C ASP A 155 15.41 -8.22 6.34
N HIS A 156 16.25 -9.12 5.84
CA HIS A 156 16.60 -9.13 4.42
C HIS A 156 15.87 -10.28 3.74
N PHE A 157 14.82 -9.98 2.98
CA PHE A 157 14.05 -10.86 2.08
C PHE A 157 14.27 -12.39 2.22
N PRO A 158 13.27 -13.17 2.67
CA PRO A 158 13.42 -14.63 2.85
C PRO A 158 13.63 -15.40 1.54
#